data_AF-A0A4Q6BRD5-F1
#
_entry.id   AF-A0A4Q6BRD5-F1
#
_cell.length_a   1.000
_cell.length_b   1.000
_cell.length_c   1.000
_cell.angle_alpha   90.00
_cell.angle_beta   90.00
_cell.angle_gamma   90.00
#
_symmetry.space_group_name_H-M   'P 1'
#
loop_
_entity.id
_entity.type
_entity.pdbx_description
1 polymer ?
#
loop_
_entity_poly.entity_id
_entity_poly.type
_entity_poly.pdbx_seq_one_letter_code
_entity_poly.pdbx_strand_id
1 'polypeptide(L)'
;MLPGASRDQIRLGSAPDNEVVLQGPGVAPHHARIVRQNGQLLFLSEGQGPSFAGGQPVQPGQPVPFDFRTEFALGQVPVPLGHPDIVMMLFSRGSLEAPRGQLHIGRDAASASLVIGHPAVSGRHATVMLDRMMVVDHGSTSGTYVGGQRIAPNQPVPLDPNGVVAFGPIPVPVGLLGAWMQASVGGGAPAPAPAAAPIPAGPPVGGEPTGGGGRKHRTVIGELTMDGAGSDIITIGRTPDNKIALSHPQVSSKHARIVREGDKLYLEDLKSANGSFVRGQRIPPGQRVPVANGEKVFIGPMPLLIQIGGQKLNVVVEDVQANWAGRPLYEIEGWDLFLQVPDRDNPAEMKTLLDHVSFKAMPGDMIALMGPSGAGKTTLLLTLNGYMPPTSGQVRINGEDLYSVYDALRGSIGYVPQDDLVHPELTVFEAVRYSAKFRLPPDFSEEEINQRVEATLRDLGLESLRNLQIGKPEKKVLSGGQRKRVNIALELVTDPVIVFLDEPTSGLAADDTTSLINLLADLTKRTGKTIIMTIHQPAKEEYEKFNLTFIMGYGGIPTYFGPTGHDSYNFFASLVERPQSPYRSFATKNDGSPIDNPRDMFD
;
A
#
# COMPACT_ATOMS: atom_id res chain seq x y z
N MET A 1 15.65 5.95 -21.50
CA MET A 1 15.39 7.28 -20.90
C MET A 1 14.22 7.12 -19.94
N LEU A 2 14.29 7.71 -18.74
CA LEU A 2 13.13 7.72 -17.83
C LEU A 2 11.93 8.38 -18.51
N PRO A 3 10.73 7.80 -18.45
CA PRO A 3 9.50 8.48 -18.85
C PRO A 3 9.43 9.85 -18.13
N GLY A 4 9.17 10.93 -18.87
CA GLY A 4 9.12 12.28 -18.29
C GLY A 4 10.42 13.10 -18.39
N ALA A 5 11.58 12.47 -18.53
CA ALA A 5 12.85 13.19 -18.72
C ALA A 5 12.81 14.00 -20.02
N SER A 6 13.01 15.32 -19.95
CA SER A 6 13.01 16.22 -21.11
C SER A 6 11.66 16.37 -21.83
N ARG A 7 10.52 16.09 -21.16
CA ARG A 7 9.22 16.50 -21.69
C ARG A 7 9.14 18.03 -21.75
N ASP A 8 8.75 18.55 -22.90
CA ASP A 8 8.48 19.99 -23.06
C ASP A 8 7.10 20.39 -22.54
N GLN A 9 6.22 19.41 -22.25
CA GLN A 9 4.91 19.64 -21.65
C GLN A 9 4.42 18.45 -20.84
N ILE A 10 3.62 18.73 -19.81
CA ILE A 10 2.85 17.75 -19.02
C ILE A 10 1.44 18.30 -18.78
N ARG A 11 0.44 17.41 -18.76
CA ARG A 11 -0.97 17.73 -18.51
C ARG A 11 -1.35 17.41 -17.08
N LEU A 12 -2.27 18.20 -16.55
CA LEU A 12 -2.81 18.07 -15.21
C LEU A 12 -4.35 18.04 -15.27
N GLY A 13 -4.96 17.12 -14.55
CA GLY A 13 -6.42 17.00 -14.49
C GLY A 13 -6.89 15.67 -13.92
N SER A 14 -8.20 15.43 -13.92
CA SER A 14 -8.79 14.21 -13.35
C SER A 14 -8.82 13.02 -14.33
N ALA A 15 -8.53 13.24 -15.61
CA ALA A 15 -8.47 12.16 -16.60
C ALA A 15 -7.23 11.27 -16.36
N PRO A 16 -7.36 9.94 -16.52
CA PRO A 16 -6.27 8.99 -16.26
C PRO A 16 -5.12 9.07 -17.27
N ASP A 17 -5.29 9.74 -18.41
CA ASP A 17 -4.25 9.93 -19.43
C ASP A 17 -3.42 11.21 -19.21
N ASN A 18 -3.67 11.98 -18.13
CA ASN A 18 -2.78 13.07 -17.74
C ASN A 18 -1.54 12.53 -17.03
N GLU A 19 -0.41 13.22 -17.22
CA GLU A 19 0.82 12.88 -16.52
C GLU A 19 0.74 13.19 -15.01
N VAL A 20 -0.02 14.22 -14.61
CA VAL A 20 -0.33 14.51 -13.21
C VAL A 20 -1.83 14.39 -12.97
N VAL A 21 -2.27 13.25 -12.45
CA VAL A 21 -3.68 12.99 -12.18
C VAL A 21 -4.08 13.58 -10.83
N LEU A 22 -5.04 14.50 -10.83
CA LEU A 22 -5.54 15.19 -9.64
C LEU A 22 -7.05 15.00 -9.54
N GLN A 23 -7.51 14.53 -8.37
CA GLN A 23 -8.92 14.31 -8.08
C GLN A 23 -9.38 15.29 -7.00
N GLY A 24 -10.52 15.93 -7.22
CA GLY A 24 -11.17 16.75 -6.19
C GLY A 24 -12.07 17.86 -6.76
N PRO A 25 -12.70 18.64 -5.87
CA PRO A 25 -13.70 19.63 -6.26
C PRO A 25 -13.15 20.67 -7.25
N GLY A 26 -13.80 20.78 -8.41
CA GLY A 26 -13.45 21.74 -9.44
C GLY A 26 -12.29 21.33 -10.35
N VAL A 27 -11.78 20.09 -10.26
CA VAL A 27 -10.73 19.59 -11.18
C VAL A 27 -11.36 18.96 -12.44
N ALA A 28 -11.18 19.61 -13.59
CA ALA A 28 -11.60 19.07 -14.89
C ALA A 28 -10.72 17.92 -15.40
N PRO A 29 -11.23 17.08 -16.33
CA PRO A 29 -10.48 15.98 -16.93
C PRO A 29 -9.15 16.41 -17.54
N HIS A 30 -9.10 17.48 -18.34
CA HIS A 30 -7.85 18.08 -18.83
C HIS A 30 -7.84 19.55 -18.43
N HIS A 31 -7.40 19.84 -17.22
CA HIS A 31 -7.60 21.14 -16.60
C HIS A 31 -6.52 22.16 -16.98
N ALA A 32 -5.26 21.75 -16.94
CA ALA A 32 -4.13 22.64 -17.14
C ALA A 32 -2.93 21.87 -17.72
N ARG A 33 -1.90 22.61 -18.14
CA ARG A 33 -0.60 22.06 -18.53
C ARG A 33 0.55 22.89 -17.98
N ILE A 34 1.67 22.23 -17.71
CA ILE A 34 2.96 22.89 -17.49
C ILE A 34 3.79 22.67 -18.75
N VAL A 35 4.31 23.75 -19.32
CA VAL A 35 5.13 23.72 -20.54
C VAL A 35 6.49 24.35 -20.28
N ARG A 36 7.52 23.82 -20.94
CA ARG A 36 8.85 24.40 -20.97
C ARG A 36 8.99 25.27 -22.22
N GLN A 37 9.18 26.57 -22.06
CA GLN A 37 9.45 27.50 -23.16
C GLN A 37 10.65 28.38 -22.81
N ASN A 38 11.63 28.48 -23.72
CA ASN A 38 12.85 29.28 -23.54
C ASN A 38 13.60 29.00 -22.23
N GLY A 39 13.59 27.74 -21.76
CA GLY A 39 14.25 27.33 -20.51
C GLY A 39 13.50 27.69 -19.22
N GLN A 40 12.27 28.21 -19.32
CA GLN A 40 11.39 28.47 -18.18
C GLN A 40 10.18 27.54 -18.21
N LEU A 41 9.69 27.17 -17.03
CA LEU A 41 8.41 26.46 -16.90
C LEU A 41 7.28 27.49 -16.81
N LEU A 42 6.21 27.25 -17.57
CA LEU A 42 5.01 28.07 -17.61
C LEU A 42 3.79 27.20 -17.32
N PHE A 43 2.89 27.69 -16.49
CA PHE A 43 1.59 27.09 -16.22
C PHE A 43 0.54 27.71 -17.15
N LEU A 44 -0.27 26.87 -17.79
CA LEU A 44 -1.39 27.29 -18.62
C LEU A 44 -2.67 26.60 -18.16
N SER A 45 -3.72 27.38 -17.91
CA SER A 45 -5.07 26.86 -17.72
C SER A 45 -5.72 26.56 -19.07
N GLU A 46 -6.38 25.41 -19.21
CA GLU A 46 -7.14 25.03 -20.41
C GLU A 46 -8.60 25.55 -20.37
N GLY A 47 -8.99 26.26 -19.31
CA GLY A 47 -10.32 26.86 -19.17
C GLY A 47 -11.46 25.89 -18.89
N GLN A 48 -11.15 24.62 -18.61
CA GLN A 48 -12.13 23.61 -18.24
C GLN A 48 -12.53 23.68 -16.74
N GLY A 49 -11.82 24.49 -15.95
CA GLY A 49 -12.11 24.77 -14.54
C GLY A 49 -11.31 25.99 -14.06
N PRO A 50 -11.61 26.53 -12.86
CA PRO A 50 -10.88 27.66 -12.31
C PRO A 50 -9.48 27.19 -11.86
N SER A 51 -8.44 27.87 -12.34
CA SER A 51 -7.05 27.62 -11.95
C SER A 51 -6.50 28.83 -11.20
N PHE A 52 -5.60 28.58 -10.24
CA PHE A 52 -5.02 29.64 -9.40
C PHE A 52 -3.50 29.53 -9.33
N ALA A 53 -2.83 30.68 -9.22
CA ALA A 53 -1.40 30.81 -8.97
C ALA A 53 -1.18 31.88 -7.89
N GLY A 54 -0.63 31.49 -6.73
CA GLY A 54 -0.45 32.38 -5.59
C GLY A 54 -1.76 32.98 -5.08
N GLY A 55 -2.85 32.22 -5.18
CA GLY A 55 -4.21 32.66 -4.84
C GLY A 55 -4.88 33.57 -5.87
N GLN A 56 -4.20 33.96 -6.95
CA GLN A 56 -4.78 34.76 -8.03
C GLN A 56 -5.34 33.86 -9.14
N PRO A 57 -6.52 34.17 -9.71
CA PRO A 57 -7.09 33.38 -10.80
C PRO A 57 -6.23 33.50 -12.07
N VAL A 58 -5.98 32.38 -12.72
CA VAL A 58 -5.25 32.30 -13.99
C VAL A 58 -6.26 32.25 -15.14
N GLN A 59 -6.15 33.16 -16.10
CA GLN A 59 -7.04 33.16 -17.26
C GLN A 59 -6.71 31.99 -18.21
N PRO A 60 -7.71 31.36 -18.86
CA PRO A 60 -7.49 30.31 -19.83
C PRO A 60 -6.54 30.76 -20.95
N GLY A 61 -5.54 29.94 -21.27
CA GLY A 61 -4.53 30.24 -22.29
C GLY A 61 -3.50 31.32 -21.93
N GLN A 62 -3.63 31.99 -20.77
CA GLN A 62 -2.63 32.94 -20.30
C GLN A 62 -1.46 32.19 -19.65
N PRO A 63 -0.22 32.27 -20.21
CA PRO A 63 0.93 31.66 -19.57
C PRO A 63 1.33 32.43 -18.30
N VAL A 64 1.48 31.70 -17.19
CA VAL A 64 1.98 32.23 -15.92
C VAL A 64 3.29 31.54 -15.58
N PRO A 65 4.33 32.24 -15.10
CA PRO A 65 5.57 31.61 -14.66
C PRO A 65 5.31 30.53 -13.60
N PHE A 66 5.79 29.30 -13.83
CA PHE A 66 5.67 28.19 -12.88
C PHE A 66 6.87 28.20 -11.93
N ASP A 67 6.71 28.87 -10.78
CA ASP A 67 7.71 28.96 -9.71
C ASP A 67 7.37 27.99 -8.58
N PHE A 68 8.34 27.18 -8.15
CA PHE A 68 8.19 26.21 -7.06
C PHE A 68 7.98 26.84 -5.67
N ARG A 69 8.03 28.17 -5.55
CA ARG A 69 7.61 28.93 -4.36
C ARG A 69 6.16 29.40 -4.40
N THR A 70 5.52 29.27 -5.56
CA THR A 70 4.14 29.69 -5.77
C THR A 70 3.21 28.49 -5.61
N GLU A 71 2.14 28.66 -4.86
CA GLU A 71 1.09 27.65 -4.76
C GLU A 71 0.21 27.69 -6.02
N PHE A 72 0.16 26.58 -6.74
CA PHE A 72 -0.74 26.40 -7.89
C PHE A 72 -1.89 25.50 -7.49
N ALA A 73 -3.10 25.79 -7.96
CA ALA A 73 -4.27 24.96 -7.70
C ALA A 73 -5.17 24.82 -8.93
N LEU A 74 -5.81 23.66 -9.02
CA LEU A 74 -6.85 23.32 -9.99
C LEU A 74 -8.16 23.16 -9.20
N GLY A 75 -9.12 24.06 -9.40
CA GLY A 75 -10.29 24.11 -8.52
C GLY A 75 -9.87 24.37 -7.08
N GLN A 76 -10.17 23.42 -6.19
CA GLN A 76 -9.77 23.46 -4.77
C GLN A 76 -8.57 22.54 -4.46
N VAL A 77 -7.95 21.94 -5.47
CA VAL A 77 -6.88 20.94 -5.29
C VAL A 77 -5.51 21.56 -5.60
N PRO A 78 -4.57 21.56 -4.66
CA PRO A 78 -3.22 22.07 -4.90
C PRO A 78 -2.45 21.14 -5.85
N VAL A 79 -1.62 21.73 -6.71
CA VAL A 79 -0.70 20.99 -7.60
C VAL A 79 0.49 20.50 -6.78
N PRO A 80 0.80 19.19 -6.77
CA PRO A 80 1.90 18.64 -6.00
C PRO A 80 3.24 18.98 -6.66
N LEU A 81 3.90 20.06 -6.23
CA LEU A 81 5.15 20.55 -6.84
C LEU A 81 6.30 19.53 -6.85
N GLY A 82 6.29 18.54 -5.95
CA GLY A 82 7.25 17.44 -5.91
C GLY A 82 6.89 16.23 -6.76
N HIS A 83 5.86 16.32 -7.60
CA HIS A 83 5.47 15.22 -8.48
C HIS A 83 6.63 14.86 -9.45
N PRO A 84 6.95 13.58 -9.64
CA PRO A 84 8.06 13.15 -10.48
C PRO A 84 8.06 13.77 -11.87
N ASP A 85 6.94 13.77 -12.59
CA ASP A 85 6.84 14.38 -13.92
C ASP A 85 7.15 15.88 -13.94
N ILE A 86 6.75 16.64 -12.92
CA ILE A 86 7.03 18.09 -12.81
C ILE A 86 8.53 18.30 -12.58
N VAL A 87 9.12 17.58 -11.63
CA VAL A 87 10.53 17.71 -11.26
C VAL A 87 11.45 17.25 -12.41
N MET A 88 11.05 16.22 -13.15
CA MET A 88 11.78 15.71 -14.33
C MET A 88 11.83 16.71 -15.48
N MET A 89 10.87 17.64 -15.57
CA MET A 89 10.94 18.80 -16.47
C MET A 89 12.03 19.81 -16.07
N LEU A 90 12.83 19.58 -15.03
CA LEU A 90 14.03 20.38 -14.72
C LEU A 90 15.32 19.60 -14.90
N PHE A 91 15.25 18.28 -15.08
CA PHE A 91 16.43 17.43 -15.06
C PHE A 91 17.09 17.37 -16.44
N SER A 92 18.42 17.39 -16.43
CA SER A 92 19.24 17.09 -17.59
C SER A 92 20.55 16.43 -17.14
N ARG A 93 21.22 15.73 -18.06
CA ARG A 93 22.47 15.04 -17.75
C ARG A 93 23.62 16.05 -17.68
N GLY A 94 24.41 16.01 -16.61
CA GLY A 94 25.66 16.77 -16.53
C GLY A 94 26.86 15.97 -17.03
N SER A 95 28.00 16.64 -17.20
CA SER A 95 29.23 16.04 -17.72
C SER A 95 30.20 15.56 -16.64
N LEU A 96 29.91 15.83 -15.35
CA LEU A 96 30.74 15.32 -14.27
C LEU A 96 30.46 13.82 -14.08
N GLU A 97 31.49 12.99 -14.19
CA GLU A 97 31.40 11.58 -13.80
C GLU A 97 31.36 11.46 -12.28
N ALA A 98 30.25 10.93 -11.76
CA ALA A 98 30.07 10.67 -10.35
C ALA A 98 30.52 9.24 -9.99
N PRO A 99 31.11 9.01 -8.80
CA PRO A 99 31.32 7.67 -8.29
C PRO A 99 30.03 6.85 -8.24
N ARG A 100 30.13 5.52 -8.37
CA ARG A 100 28.98 4.63 -8.16
C ARG A 100 28.37 4.88 -6.78
N GLY A 101 27.05 4.95 -6.75
CA GLY A 101 26.24 5.30 -5.59
C GLY A 101 25.98 6.79 -5.41
N GLN A 102 26.60 7.67 -6.20
CA GLN A 102 26.55 9.12 -5.94
C GLN A 102 25.98 9.93 -7.11
N LEU A 103 25.30 11.02 -6.76
CA LEU A 103 24.89 12.07 -7.67
C LEU A 103 25.45 13.40 -7.20
N HIS A 104 26.17 14.08 -8.08
CA HIS A 104 26.54 15.48 -7.89
C HIS A 104 25.43 16.33 -8.51
N ILE A 105 24.71 17.05 -7.66
CA ILE A 105 23.57 17.89 -8.02
C ILE A 105 24.05 19.32 -8.23
N GLY A 106 23.63 19.94 -9.32
CA GLY A 106 23.98 21.33 -9.61
C GLY A 106 23.19 21.91 -10.78
N ARG A 107 23.36 23.20 -11.03
CA ARG A 107 22.82 23.88 -12.22
C ARG A 107 23.83 23.92 -13.37
N ASP A 108 25.12 23.81 -13.05
CA ASP A 108 26.19 23.83 -14.05
C ASP A 108 26.53 22.41 -14.50
N ALA A 109 26.38 22.15 -15.80
CA ALA A 109 26.63 20.84 -16.37
C ALA A 109 28.08 20.37 -16.19
N ALA A 110 29.05 21.30 -16.15
CA ALA A 110 30.47 20.94 -15.98
C ALA A 110 30.79 20.39 -14.58
N SER A 111 29.99 20.74 -13.57
CA SER A 111 30.25 20.43 -12.15
C SER A 111 29.19 19.54 -11.49
N ALA A 112 28.26 18.99 -12.28
CA ALA A 112 27.18 18.11 -11.82
C ALA A 112 27.07 16.86 -12.69
N SER A 113 26.58 15.75 -12.11
CA SER A 113 26.18 14.54 -12.84
C SER A 113 24.68 14.54 -13.12
N LEU A 114 23.88 15.16 -12.25
CA LEU A 114 22.48 15.51 -12.47
C LEU A 114 22.33 17.03 -12.42
N VAL A 115 21.94 17.62 -13.56
CA VAL A 115 21.67 19.04 -13.68
C VAL A 115 20.21 19.32 -13.40
N ILE A 116 19.95 20.19 -12.42
CA ILE A 116 18.62 20.75 -12.16
C ILE A 116 18.60 22.18 -12.71
N GLY A 117 17.93 22.36 -13.85
CA GLY A 117 17.86 23.61 -14.61
C GLY A 117 16.95 24.66 -13.97
N HIS A 118 17.27 25.11 -12.75
CA HIS A 118 16.49 26.11 -12.03
C HIS A 118 17.40 27.19 -11.42
N PRO A 119 17.10 28.51 -11.53
CA PRO A 119 17.98 29.59 -11.07
C PRO A 119 18.36 29.53 -9.58
N ALA A 120 17.49 28.97 -8.74
CA ALA A 120 17.75 28.82 -7.31
C ALA A 120 18.71 27.67 -6.96
N VAL A 121 19.08 26.82 -7.93
CA VAL A 121 20.07 25.76 -7.75
C VAL A 121 21.46 26.32 -8.07
N SER A 122 22.39 26.28 -7.11
CA SER A 122 23.79 26.66 -7.30
C SER A 122 24.50 25.80 -8.36
N GLY A 123 25.55 26.34 -8.98
CA GLY A 123 26.34 25.64 -10.02
C GLY A 123 26.79 24.26 -9.56
N ARG A 124 27.41 24.19 -8.37
CA ARG A 124 27.61 22.97 -7.58
C ARG A 124 26.78 23.09 -6.30
N HIS A 125 25.74 22.28 -6.16
CA HIS A 125 24.75 22.46 -5.08
C HIS A 125 24.95 21.46 -3.94
N ALA A 126 24.83 20.17 -4.23
CA ALA A 126 24.90 19.11 -3.22
C ALA A 126 25.45 17.82 -3.82
N THR A 127 25.95 16.92 -2.97
CA THR A 127 26.20 15.52 -3.33
C THR A 127 25.21 14.65 -2.59
N VAL A 128 24.50 13.82 -3.33
CA VAL A 128 23.60 12.79 -2.80
C VAL A 128 24.32 11.45 -2.93
N MET A 129 24.59 10.81 -1.80
CA MET A 129 25.18 9.48 -1.70
C MET A 129 24.04 8.48 -1.46
N LEU A 130 23.47 7.96 -2.54
CA LEU A 130 22.35 7.01 -2.52
C LEU A 130 22.77 5.63 -1.99
N ASP A 131 24.03 5.25 -2.15
CA ASP A 131 24.61 4.04 -1.54
C ASP A 131 24.63 4.08 -0.01
N ARG A 132 24.73 5.28 0.57
CA ARG A 132 24.79 5.50 2.02
C ARG A 132 23.54 6.17 2.58
N MET A 133 22.60 6.52 1.71
CA MET A 133 21.43 7.34 2.04
C MET A 133 21.79 8.62 2.79
N MET A 134 22.70 9.41 2.21
CA MET A 134 23.16 10.68 2.81
C MET A 134 23.15 11.79 1.77
N VAL A 135 22.98 13.03 2.22
CA VAL A 135 23.21 14.24 1.40
C VAL A 135 24.20 15.18 2.08
N VAL A 136 25.02 15.83 1.26
CA VAL A 136 25.94 16.89 1.68
C VAL A 136 25.65 18.12 0.83
N ASP A 137 25.28 19.23 1.45
CA ASP A 137 25.20 20.54 0.78
C ASP A 137 26.61 21.14 0.62
N HIS A 138 26.96 21.68 -0.54
CA HIS A 138 28.29 22.26 -0.81
C HIS A 138 28.38 23.77 -0.57
N GLY A 139 27.58 24.31 0.36
CA GLY A 139 27.47 25.76 0.57
C GLY A 139 26.56 26.43 -0.44
N SER A 140 25.46 25.77 -0.80
CA SER A 140 24.53 26.29 -1.80
C SER A 140 23.84 27.56 -1.33
N THR A 141 23.59 28.48 -2.27
CA THR A 141 23.02 29.81 -1.98
C THR A 141 21.60 29.70 -1.43
N SER A 142 20.79 28.82 -2.01
CA SER A 142 19.41 28.59 -1.58
C SER A 142 19.27 27.53 -0.51
N GLY A 143 20.34 26.79 -0.17
CA GLY A 143 20.32 25.69 0.80
C GLY A 143 19.73 24.38 0.26
N THR A 144 20.19 23.27 0.83
CA THR A 144 19.53 21.96 0.73
C THR A 144 18.67 21.72 1.98
N TYR A 145 17.51 21.10 1.82
CA TYR A 145 16.57 20.82 2.91
C TYR A 145 16.21 19.34 2.94
N VAL A 146 16.16 18.75 4.14
CA VAL A 146 15.73 17.38 4.40
C VAL A 146 14.69 17.42 5.51
N GLY A 147 13.53 16.79 5.30
CA GLY A 147 12.42 16.83 6.27
C GLY A 147 11.92 18.25 6.56
N GLY A 148 12.04 19.17 5.60
CA GLY A 148 11.67 20.58 5.74
C GLY A 148 12.69 21.46 6.50
N GLN A 149 13.78 20.89 7.01
CA GLN A 149 14.83 21.64 7.70
C GLN A 149 16.04 21.86 6.80
N ARG A 150 16.61 23.07 6.83
CA ARG A 150 17.84 23.40 6.09
C ARG A 150 19.01 22.67 6.74
N ILE A 151 19.79 21.95 5.95
CA ILE A 151 20.98 21.25 6.45
C ILE A 151 22.19 22.19 6.49
N ALA A 152 23.13 21.92 7.40
CA ALA A 152 24.38 22.67 7.47
C ALA A 152 25.29 22.33 6.27
N PRO A 153 26.00 23.31 5.70
CA PRO A 153 26.90 23.06 4.57
C PRO A 153 28.07 22.18 4.99
N ASN A 154 28.51 21.32 4.07
CA ASN A 154 29.61 20.37 4.19
C ASN A 154 29.45 19.32 5.31
N GLN A 155 28.23 19.14 5.84
CA GLN A 155 27.92 18.11 6.81
C GLN A 155 26.99 17.05 6.18
N PRO A 156 27.36 15.75 6.22
CA PRO A 156 26.47 14.69 5.79
C PRO A 156 25.24 14.59 6.69
N VAL A 157 24.05 14.59 6.08
CA VAL A 157 22.77 14.39 6.75
C VAL A 157 22.07 13.16 6.16
N PRO A 158 21.48 12.26 6.98
CA PRO A 158 20.76 11.11 6.50
C PRO A 158 19.55 11.50 5.65
N LEU A 159 19.32 10.73 4.59
CA LEU A 159 18.15 10.79 3.74
C LEU A 159 17.24 9.61 4.05
N ASP A 160 15.95 9.89 4.14
CA ASP A 160 14.92 8.86 4.05
C ASP A 160 14.79 8.42 2.57
N PRO A 161 14.93 7.12 2.23
CA PRO A 161 14.74 6.60 0.87
C PRO A 161 13.39 6.97 0.24
N ASN A 162 12.35 7.09 1.06
CA ASN A 162 11.00 7.47 0.64
C ASN A 162 10.71 8.96 0.89
N GLY A 163 11.69 9.69 1.42
CA GLY A 163 11.58 11.11 1.71
C GLY A 163 11.77 12.01 0.49
N VAL A 164 11.71 13.31 0.76
CA VAL A 164 11.98 14.37 -0.21
C VAL A 164 13.20 15.15 0.25
N VAL A 165 14.15 15.36 -0.65
CA VAL A 165 15.25 16.30 -0.49
C VAL A 165 14.96 17.51 -1.38
N ALA A 166 15.00 18.72 -0.82
CA ALA A 166 14.80 19.93 -1.60
C ALA A 166 16.13 20.63 -1.88
N PHE A 167 16.36 21.02 -3.14
CA PHE A 167 17.51 21.82 -3.55
C PHE A 167 17.03 23.25 -3.85
N GLY A 168 17.21 24.14 -2.87
CA GLY A 168 16.45 25.39 -2.82
C GLY A 168 14.94 25.12 -2.76
N PRO A 169 14.13 25.73 -3.63
CA PRO A 169 12.67 25.54 -3.63
C PRO A 169 12.22 24.25 -4.34
N ILE A 170 13.12 23.45 -4.92
CA ILE A 170 12.74 22.29 -5.75
C ILE A 170 12.67 21.03 -4.88
N PRO A 171 11.47 20.53 -4.51
CA PRO A 171 11.34 19.27 -3.79
C PRO A 171 11.59 18.09 -4.74
N VAL A 172 12.62 17.29 -4.46
CA VAL A 172 12.96 16.12 -5.24
C VAL A 172 12.74 14.86 -4.39
N PRO A 173 11.84 13.95 -4.80
CA PRO A 173 11.72 12.64 -4.16
C PRO A 173 13.05 11.87 -4.23
N VAL A 174 13.49 11.29 -3.12
CA VAL A 174 14.78 10.56 -3.09
C VAL A 174 14.73 9.34 -4.01
N GLY A 175 13.58 8.67 -4.11
CA GLY A 175 13.34 7.61 -5.10
C GLY A 175 13.55 8.06 -6.56
N LEU A 176 13.22 9.32 -6.89
CA LEU A 176 13.46 9.86 -8.24
C LEU A 176 14.95 10.04 -8.54
N LEU A 177 15.74 10.44 -7.55
CA LEU A 177 17.21 10.49 -7.66
C LEU A 177 17.79 9.08 -7.90
N GLY A 178 17.25 8.08 -7.19
CA GLY A 178 17.57 6.67 -7.42
C GLY A 178 17.29 6.22 -8.86
N ALA A 179 16.07 6.48 -9.34
CA ALA A 179 15.67 6.16 -10.71
C ALA A 179 16.55 6.88 -11.75
N TRP A 180 16.88 8.16 -11.54
CA TRP A 180 17.77 8.93 -12.42
C TRP A 180 19.16 8.32 -12.50
N MET A 181 19.72 7.95 -11.36
CA MET A 181 21.03 7.34 -11.29
C MET A 181 21.06 6.03 -12.10
N GLN A 182 20.07 5.14 -11.91
CA GLN A 182 19.98 3.88 -12.65
C GLN A 182 19.86 4.08 -14.15
N ALA A 183 19.04 5.04 -14.59
CA ALA A 183 18.86 5.36 -16.01
C ALA A 183 20.10 5.98 -16.67
N SER A 184 20.97 6.64 -15.89
CA SER A 184 22.20 7.27 -16.40
C SER A 184 23.36 6.30 -16.63
N VAL A 185 23.30 5.11 -16.02
CA VAL A 185 24.29 4.02 -16.15
C VAL A 185 23.97 3.11 -17.35
N GLY A 186 22.70 3.05 -17.78
CA GLY A 186 22.22 2.27 -18.94
C GLY A 186 22.39 3.00 -20.29
N GLY A 187 23.62 3.18 -20.74
CA GLY A 187 23.93 3.68 -22.08
C GLY A 187 23.77 2.59 -23.16
N GLY A 188 22.54 2.25 -23.53
CA GLY A 188 22.23 1.41 -24.69
C GLY A 188 20.85 1.76 -25.23
N ALA A 189 20.76 2.21 -26.48
CA ALA A 189 19.52 2.63 -27.11
C ALA A 189 18.57 1.41 -27.30
N PRO A 190 17.31 1.46 -26.84
CA PRO A 190 16.30 0.51 -27.29
C PRO A 190 15.79 0.91 -28.68
N ALA A 191 15.59 -0.09 -29.54
CA ALA A 191 14.99 0.03 -30.86
C ALA A 191 13.56 0.61 -30.79
N PRO A 192 13.06 1.29 -31.85
CA PRO A 192 11.76 1.95 -31.81
C PRO A 192 10.63 0.91 -31.75
N ALA A 193 9.70 1.10 -30.80
CA ALA A 193 8.44 0.37 -30.75
C ALA A 193 7.50 0.82 -31.89
N PRO A 194 6.69 -0.08 -32.48
CA PRO A 194 5.77 0.26 -33.55
C PRO A 194 4.60 1.12 -33.04
N ALA A 195 4.12 2.02 -33.90
CA ALA A 195 3.03 2.95 -33.61
C ALA A 195 1.71 2.22 -33.32
N ALA A 196 1.03 2.60 -32.23
CA ALA A 196 -0.30 2.13 -31.88
C ALA A 196 -1.34 2.68 -32.88
N ALA A 197 -2.17 1.78 -33.43
CA ALA A 197 -3.33 2.11 -34.25
C ALA A 197 -4.55 2.51 -33.38
N PRO A 198 -5.50 3.30 -33.89
CA PRO A 198 -6.61 3.82 -33.09
C PRO A 198 -7.71 2.77 -32.87
N ILE A 199 -8.23 2.72 -31.65
CA ILE A 199 -9.36 1.87 -31.24
C ILE A 199 -10.68 2.53 -31.71
N PRO A 200 -11.60 1.81 -32.41
CA PRO A 200 -12.90 2.36 -32.76
C PRO A 200 -13.88 2.34 -31.56
N ALA A 201 -14.72 3.38 -31.49
CA ALA A 201 -15.77 3.54 -30.48
C ALA A 201 -16.87 2.47 -30.62
N GLY A 202 -17.18 1.79 -29.51
CA GLY A 202 -18.36 0.93 -29.37
C GLY A 202 -19.64 1.72 -29.08
N PRO A 203 -20.82 1.16 -29.36
CA PRO A 203 -22.10 1.88 -29.29
C PRO A 203 -22.58 2.12 -27.84
N PRO A 204 -23.48 3.09 -27.62
CA PRO A 204 -23.83 3.58 -26.29
C PRO A 204 -24.78 2.62 -25.59
N VAL A 205 -24.43 2.18 -24.38
CA VAL A 205 -25.38 1.57 -23.44
C VAL A 205 -25.92 2.69 -22.56
N GLY A 206 -27.15 3.08 -22.84
CA GLY A 206 -27.92 4.01 -22.01
C GLY A 206 -28.29 3.36 -20.68
N GLY A 207 -28.05 4.10 -19.61
CA GLY A 207 -28.39 3.75 -18.24
C GLY A 207 -27.68 4.71 -17.31
N GLU A 208 -28.35 5.81 -16.96
CA GLU A 208 -27.88 6.78 -15.98
C GLU A 208 -27.50 6.06 -14.66
N PRO A 209 -26.25 6.17 -14.16
CA PRO A 209 -25.99 5.87 -12.77
C PRO A 209 -26.47 7.06 -11.96
N THR A 210 -27.69 6.95 -11.42
CA THR A 210 -28.18 7.80 -10.35
C THR A 210 -27.12 7.87 -9.24
N GLY A 211 -26.74 9.11 -8.91
CA GLY A 211 -25.66 9.43 -7.99
C GLY A 211 -25.82 8.79 -6.61
N GLY A 212 -24.67 8.40 -6.08
CA GLY A 212 -24.52 7.86 -4.74
C GLY A 212 -23.09 7.42 -4.49
N GLY A 213 -22.13 8.33 -4.56
CA GLY A 213 -20.80 8.08 -4.00
C GLY A 213 -20.99 7.75 -2.52
N GLY A 214 -20.80 6.48 -2.15
CA GLY A 214 -20.95 6.00 -0.79
C GLY A 214 -20.05 6.83 0.13
N ARG A 215 -20.66 7.65 0.98
CA ARG A 215 -19.94 8.29 2.08
C ARG A 215 -19.38 7.17 2.96
N LYS A 216 -18.05 7.13 3.16
CA LYS A 216 -17.44 6.30 4.21
C LYS A 216 -18.17 6.62 5.52
N HIS A 217 -18.86 5.63 6.08
CA HIS A 217 -19.61 5.83 7.32
C HIS A 217 -18.60 6.05 8.46
N ARG A 218 -18.97 6.91 9.40
CA ARG A 218 -18.15 7.29 10.54
C ARG A 218 -18.90 6.86 11.78
N THR A 219 -18.37 5.87 12.49
CA THR A 219 -18.96 5.40 13.74
C THR A 219 -18.28 6.14 14.89
N VAL A 220 -19.06 6.96 15.59
CA VAL A 220 -18.59 7.61 16.82
C VAL A 220 -18.56 6.54 17.91
N ILE A 221 -17.37 6.13 18.32
CA ILE A 221 -17.17 5.12 19.36
C ILE A 221 -17.05 5.74 20.76
N GLY A 222 -16.88 7.07 20.82
CA GLY A 222 -16.91 7.84 22.05
C GLY A 222 -17.23 9.29 21.77
N GLU A 223 -18.18 9.85 22.52
CA GLU A 223 -18.54 11.26 22.51
C GLU A 223 -18.50 11.76 23.95
N LEU A 224 -17.71 12.80 24.20
CA LEU A 224 -17.53 13.35 25.55
C LEU A 224 -17.79 14.86 25.50
N THR A 225 -18.80 15.29 26.26
CA THR A 225 -19.04 16.70 26.62
C THR A 225 -17.99 17.15 27.63
N MET A 226 -17.28 18.22 27.30
CA MET A 226 -16.21 18.77 28.11
C MET A 226 -16.74 19.97 28.90
N ASP A 227 -16.72 19.88 30.23
CA ASP A 227 -17.12 20.96 31.12
C ASP A 227 -15.92 21.90 31.35
N GLY A 228 -16.15 23.21 31.18
CA GLY A 228 -15.09 24.22 31.13
C GLY A 228 -14.25 24.32 32.42
N ALA A 229 -12.93 24.48 32.21
CA ALA A 229 -11.88 24.93 33.14
C ALA A 229 -10.91 23.88 33.75
N GLY A 230 -10.96 22.60 33.34
CA GLY A 230 -10.01 21.56 33.78
C GLY A 230 -9.19 20.91 32.66
N SER A 231 -8.12 20.20 33.03
CA SER A 231 -7.45 19.24 32.13
C SER A 231 -8.32 17.98 32.04
N ASP A 232 -8.97 17.76 30.91
CA ASP A 232 -9.77 16.55 30.70
C ASP A 232 -8.88 15.39 30.25
N ILE A 233 -8.94 14.28 31.00
CA ILE A 233 -8.26 13.03 30.67
C ILE A 233 -9.29 12.02 30.19
N ILE A 234 -9.02 11.44 29.02
CA ILE A 234 -9.82 10.38 28.40
C ILE A 234 -8.95 9.16 28.23
N THR A 235 -9.30 8.08 28.92
CA THR A 235 -8.59 6.80 28.83
C THR A 235 -9.10 5.99 27.64
N ILE A 236 -8.17 5.37 26.93
CA ILE A 236 -8.40 4.48 25.80
C ILE A 236 -7.73 3.14 26.11
N GLY A 237 -8.45 2.05 25.93
CA GLY A 237 -7.89 0.73 26.13
C GLY A 237 -8.88 -0.39 25.84
N ARG A 238 -8.42 -1.65 25.98
CA ARG A 238 -9.21 -2.83 25.62
C ARG A 238 -10.38 -3.10 26.56
N THR A 239 -10.21 -2.81 27.84
CA THR A 239 -11.16 -3.19 28.88
C THR A 239 -12.25 -2.13 29.08
N PRO A 240 -13.45 -2.50 29.56
CA PRO A 240 -14.59 -1.58 29.71
C PRO A 240 -14.41 -0.47 30.75
N ASP A 241 -13.36 -0.52 31.58
CA ASP A 241 -13.05 0.54 32.56
C ASP A 241 -12.40 1.79 31.93
N ASN A 242 -12.13 1.76 30.62
CA ASN A 242 -11.73 2.94 29.85
C ASN A 242 -12.95 3.73 29.39
N LYS A 243 -12.80 5.05 29.29
CA LYS A 243 -13.84 5.90 28.69
C LYS A 243 -14.11 5.52 27.22
N ILE A 244 -13.07 5.11 26.52
CA ILE A 244 -13.16 4.56 25.17
C ILE A 244 -12.62 3.13 25.22
N ALA A 245 -13.53 2.16 25.17
CA ALA A 245 -13.20 0.75 25.15
C ALA A 245 -13.04 0.25 23.70
N LEU A 246 -11.83 -0.15 23.33
CA LEU A 246 -11.51 -0.74 22.03
C LEU A 246 -11.32 -2.24 22.19
N SER A 247 -12.38 -3.03 21.97
CA SER A 247 -12.38 -4.49 22.12
C SER A 247 -11.53 -5.20 21.06
N HIS A 248 -10.21 -4.99 21.07
CA HIS A 248 -9.24 -5.55 20.13
C HIS A 248 -8.09 -6.24 20.90
N PRO A 249 -7.67 -7.47 20.53
CA PRO A 249 -6.69 -8.23 21.31
C PRO A 249 -5.31 -7.62 21.38
N GLN A 250 -4.89 -6.90 20.34
CA GLN A 250 -3.61 -6.20 20.31
C GLN A 250 -3.62 -4.84 21.03
N VAL A 251 -4.75 -4.44 21.63
CA VAL A 251 -4.83 -3.23 22.45
C VAL A 251 -4.64 -3.63 23.91
N SER A 252 -3.74 -2.97 24.64
CA SER A 252 -3.61 -3.15 26.10
C SER A 252 -4.87 -2.68 26.84
N SER A 253 -5.16 -3.29 27.99
CA SER A 253 -6.24 -2.92 28.92
C SER A 253 -6.27 -1.42 29.18
N LYS A 254 -5.13 -0.79 29.51
CA LYS A 254 -4.95 0.66 29.51
C LYS A 254 -3.87 1.03 28.52
N HIS A 255 -4.28 1.44 27.33
CA HIS A 255 -3.37 1.59 26.20
C HIS A 255 -2.81 3.02 26.12
N ALA A 256 -3.71 3.99 26.07
CA ALA A 256 -3.35 5.39 25.87
C ALA A 256 -4.32 6.29 26.61
N ARG A 257 -3.99 7.58 26.68
CA ARG A 257 -4.93 8.61 27.09
C ARG A 257 -4.82 9.85 26.22
N ILE A 258 -5.96 10.47 25.97
CA ILE A 258 -6.03 11.82 25.41
C ILE A 258 -6.05 12.78 26.59
N VAL A 259 -5.18 13.78 26.57
CA VAL A 259 -5.10 14.87 27.54
C VAL A 259 -5.42 16.17 26.81
N ARG A 260 -6.45 16.87 27.27
CA ARG A 260 -6.76 18.22 26.78
C ARG A 260 -6.15 19.24 27.72
N GLU A 261 -5.41 20.19 27.17
CA GLU A 261 -4.89 21.36 27.90
C GLU A 261 -5.26 22.62 27.12
N GLY A 262 -6.29 23.33 27.58
CA GLY A 262 -6.90 24.43 26.83
C GLY A 262 -7.50 23.94 25.51
N ASP A 263 -7.03 24.50 24.39
CA ASP A 263 -7.49 24.11 23.04
C ASP A 263 -6.59 23.07 22.35
N LYS A 264 -5.55 22.59 23.04
CA LYS A 264 -4.64 21.57 22.50
C LYS A 264 -5.01 20.18 23.02
N LEU A 265 -4.91 19.20 22.12
CA LEU A 265 -5.00 17.79 22.46
C LEU A 265 -3.62 17.17 22.41
N TYR A 266 -3.37 16.29 23.36
CA TYR A 266 -2.18 15.46 23.40
C TYR A 266 -2.59 14.00 23.53
N LEU A 267 -1.91 13.13 22.79
CA LEU A 267 -2.00 11.70 22.98
C LEU A 267 -0.76 11.23 23.76
N GLU A 268 -1.00 10.39 24.75
CA GLU A 268 0.05 9.81 25.59
C GLU A 268 -0.12 8.29 25.63
N ASP A 269 0.94 7.56 25.28
CA ASP A 269 0.98 6.11 25.39
C ASP A 269 1.28 5.68 26.84
N LEU A 270 0.50 4.76 27.37
CA LEU A 270 0.59 4.28 28.76
C LEU A 270 1.48 3.03 28.89
N LYS A 271 2.58 2.98 28.14
CA LYS A 271 3.47 1.80 28.02
C LYS A 271 2.72 0.60 27.44
N SER A 272 1.95 0.84 26.39
CA SER A 272 1.20 -0.21 25.72
C SER A 272 2.14 -1.22 25.03
N ALA A 273 1.66 -2.46 24.88
CA ALA A 273 2.47 -3.52 24.25
C ALA A 273 2.81 -3.20 22.79
N ASN A 274 1.81 -2.74 22.04
CA ASN A 274 1.92 -2.52 20.59
C ASN A 274 2.12 -1.04 20.20
N GLY A 275 2.13 -0.14 21.18
CA GLY A 275 2.38 1.29 20.95
C GLY A 275 1.16 2.05 20.43
N SER A 276 1.19 3.35 20.67
CA SER A 276 0.33 4.34 20.02
C SER A 276 1.14 5.12 18.99
N PHE A 277 0.53 5.52 17.88
CA PHE A 277 1.21 6.22 16.78
C PHE A 277 0.46 7.46 16.33
N VAL A 278 1.22 8.52 16.01
CA VAL A 278 0.73 9.78 15.45
C VAL A 278 1.60 10.09 14.24
N ARG A 279 1.00 10.30 13.06
CA ARG A 279 1.73 10.51 11.78
C ARG A 279 2.75 9.41 11.49
N GLY A 280 2.38 8.15 11.77
CA GLY A 280 3.26 6.99 11.58
C GLY A 280 4.36 6.83 12.64
N GLN A 281 4.61 7.82 13.47
CA GLN A 281 5.65 7.77 14.49
C GLN A 281 5.09 7.21 15.80
N ARG A 282 5.78 6.22 16.36
CA ARG A 282 5.45 5.66 17.67
C ARG A 282 5.67 6.71 18.75
N ILE A 283 4.69 6.88 19.62
CA ILE A 283 4.79 7.74 20.80
C ILE A 283 5.73 7.08 21.81
N PRO A 284 6.83 7.75 22.22
CA PRO A 284 7.67 7.24 23.30
C PRO A 284 6.88 7.14 24.62
N PRO A 285 7.08 6.08 25.42
CA PRO A 285 6.27 5.89 26.61
C PRO A 285 6.36 7.05 27.60
N GLY A 286 5.21 7.54 28.08
CA GLY A 286 5.13 8.68 29.00
C GLY A 286 5.38 10.05 28.36
N GLN A 287 5.56 10.12 27.03
CA GLN A 287 5.62 11.38 26.30
C GLN A 287 4.22 11.77 25.78
N ARG A 288 3.92 13.06 25.85
CA ARG A 288 2.72 13.65 25.26
C ARG A 288 3.04 14.19 23.88
N VAL A 289 2.34 13.69 22.87
CA VAL A 289 2.47 14.13 21.49
C VAL A 289 1.23 14.94 21.10
N PRO A 290 1.37 16.16 20.58
CA PRO A 290 0.22 16.97 20.19
C PRO A 290 -0.51 16.34 19.00
N VAL A 291 -1.83 16.38 19.03
CA VAL A 291 -2.72 15.85 17.98
C VAL A 291 -3.64 16.97 17.50
N ALA A 292 -3.70 17.16 16.19
CA ALA A 292 -4.58 18.13 15.54
C ALA A 292 -6.03 17.64 15.47
N ASN A 293 -6.96 18.58 15.32
CA ASN A 293 -8.37 18.25 15.14
C ASN A 293 -8.58 17.51 13.80
N GLY A 294 -9.19 16.33 13.85
CA GLY A 294 -9.39 15.44 12.71
C GLY A 294 -8.17 14.59 12.35
N GLU A 295 -7.10 14.65 13.14
CA GLU A 295 -5.90 13.84 12.89
C GLU A 295 -6.14 12.36 13.20
N LYS A 296 -5.60 11.51 12.32
CA LYS A 296 -5.63 10.06 12.46
C LYS A 296 -4.50 9.59 13.36
N VAL A 297 -4.84 8.79 14.35
CA VAL A 297 -3.90 8.17 15.28
C VAL A 297 -4.14 6.66 15.31
N PHE A 298 -3.13 5.90 15.69
CA PHE A 298 -3.25 4.45 15.86
C PHE A 298 -3.08 4.08 17.34
N ILE A 299 -3.98 3.26 17.85
CA ILE A 299 -3.91 2.66 19.19
C ILE A 299 -3.71 1.16 18.99
N GLY A 300 -2.47 0.69 19.07
CA GLY A 300 -2.08 -0.58 18.46
C GLY A 300 -2.48 -0.60 16.98
N PRO A 301 -3.17 -1.64 16.48
CA PRO A 301 -3.63 -1.71 15.10
C PRO A 301 -4.97 -0.99 14.86
N MET A 302 -5.48 -0.17 15.79
CA MET A 302 -6.79 0.47 15.64
C MET A 302 -6.64 1.92 15.18
N PRO A 303 -7.06 2.28 13.95
CA PRO A 303 -7.06 3.66 13.49
C PRO A 303 -8.24 4.42 14.10
N LEU A 304 -7.96 5.57 14.70
CA LEU A 304 -8.94 6.47 15.29
C LEU A 304 -8.79 7.88 14.72
N LEU A 305 -9.90 8.56 14.49
CA LEU A 305 -9.94 10.00 14.22
C LEU A 305 -10.38 10.73 15.49
N ILE A 306 -9.58 11.70 15.93
CA ILE A 306 -9.90 12.53 17.09
C ILE A 306 -10.45 13.87 16.60
N GLN A 307 -11.72 14.16 16.88
CA GLN A 307 -12.39 15.37 16.44
C GLN A 307 -12.87 16.22 17.62
N ILE A 308 -12.72 17.54 17.51
CA ILE A 308 -13.30 18.53 18.42
C ILE A 308 -14.42 19.26 17.68
N GLY A 309 -15.64 19.16 18.20
CA GLY A 309 -16.82 19.88 17.74
C GLY A 309 -17.39 20.75 18.87
N GLY A 310 -17.03 22.03 18.89
CA GLY A 310 -17.44 22.94 19.97
C GLY A 310 -16.86 22.51 21.33
N GLN A 311 -17.72 22.21 22.31
CA GLN A 311 -17.33 21.68 23.63
C GLN A 311 -17.26 20.14 23.68
N LYS A 312 -17.39 19.43 22.55
CA LYS A 312 -17.40 17.98 22.52
C LYS A 312 -16.16 17.41 21.86
N LEU A 313 -15.59 16.36 22.46
CA LEU A 313 -14.57 15.53 21.82
C LEU A 313 -15.21 14.24 21.34
N ASN A 314 -15.10 14.00 20.04
CA ASN A 314 -15.59 12.80 19.38
C ASN A 314 -14.38 11.96 18.96
N VAL A 315 -14.36 10.70 19.36
CA VAL A 315 -13.45 9.71 18.82
C VAL A 315 -14.24 8.83 17.86
N VAL A 316 -13.79 8.83 16.62
CA VAL A 316 -14.49 8.23 15.49
C VAL A 316 -13.63 7.13 14.91
N VAL A 317 -14.24 5.98 14.66
CA VAL A 317 -13.68 4.94 13.81
C VAL A 317 -14.33 5.08 12.45
N GLU A 318 -13.54 5.15 11.38
CA GLU A 318 -14.10 5.05 10.04
C GLU A 318 -14.57 3.60 9.84
N ASP A 319 -15.86 3.42 9.61
CA ASP A 319 -16.50 2.12 9.48
C ASP A 319 -17.22 2.07 8.12
N VAL A 320 -16.82 1.13 7.27
CA VAL A 320 -17.42 0.97 5.94
C VAL A 320 -18.64 0.06 6.08
N GLN A 321 -19.78 0.65 6.47
CA GLN A 321 -21.19 0.22 6.30
C GLN A 321 -21.58 -1.27 6.41
N ALA A 322 -20.70 -2.15 6.87
CA ALA A 322 -20.94 -3.58 6.96
C ALA A 322 -20.81 -3.97 8.44
N ASN A 323 -21.89 -4.53 8.98
CA ASN A 323 -22.10 -4.87 10.39
C ASN A 323 -21.18 -6.02 10.88
N TRP A 324 -19.86 -5.88 10.73
CA TRP A 324 -18.85 -6.90 11.06
C TRP A 324 -18.38 -6.78 12.52
N ALA A 325 -19.33 -6.80 13.46
CA ALA A 325 -19.07 -6.88 14.90
C ALA A 325 -18.07 -5.84 15.47
N GLY A 326 -17.99 -4.65 14.88
CA GLY A 326 -17.15 -3.55 15.37
C GLY A 326 -15.64 -3.70 15.12
N ARG A 327 -15.23 -4.54 14.16
CA ARG A 327 -13.82 -4.69 13.74
C ARG A 327 -13.43 -3.65 12.69
N PRO A 328 -12.19 -3.11 12.71
CA PRO A 328 -11.74 -2.20 11.68
C PRO A 328 -11.66 -2.97 10.36
N LEU A 329 -12.32 -2.42 9.34
CA LEU A 329 -12.29 -2.96 8.00
C LEU A 329 -11.14 -2.33 7.24
N TYR A 330 -10.30 -3.16 6.64
CA TYR A 330 -9.09 -2.73 5.97
C TYR A 330 -9.19 -3.00 4.46
N GLU A 331 -9.16 -1.92 3.68
CA GLU A 331 -8.85 -2.00 2.26
C GLU A 331 -7.33 -2.09 2.11
N ILE A 332 -6.84 -3.00 1.26
CA ILE A 332 -5.44 -3.06 0.86
C ILE A 332 -5.32 -2.86 -0.65
N GLU A 333 -4.34 -2.05 -1.05
CA GLU A 333 -4.11 -1.66 -2.44
C GLU A 333 -2.64 -1.89 -2.81
N GLY A 334 -2.40 -2.54 -3.94
CA GLY A 334 -1.14 -2.43 -4.66
C GLY A 334 -1.28 -1.32 -5.68
N TRP A 335 -0.41 -0.31 -5.63
CA TRP A 335 -0.40 0.80 -6.57
C TRP A 335 0.89 0.78 -7.36
N ASP A 336 0.80 0.38 -8.64
CA ASP A 336 1.90 0.38 -9.58
C ASP A 336 3.17 -0.33 -9.07
N LEU A 337 2.97 -1.51 -8.45
CA LEU A 337 4.04 -2.26 -7.82
C LEU A 337 5.00 -2.80 -8.88
N PHE A 338 6.23 -2.32 -8.84
CA PHE A 338 7.33 -2.79 -9.66
C PHE A 338 8.45 -3.26 -8.75
N LEU A 339 8.99 -4.45 -9.01
CA LEU A 339 10.05 -5.04 -8.20
C LEU A 339 11.04 -5.78 -9.08
N GLN A 340 12.30 -5.38 -8.98
CA GLN A 340 13.44 -6.05 -9.58
C GLN A 340 14.44 -6.48 -8.52
N VAL A 341 14.99 -7.67 -8.69
CA VAL A 341 16.10 -8.19 -7.87
C VAL A 341 17.24 -8.60 -8.78
N PRO A 342 18.51 -8.62 -8.32
CA PRO A 342 19.58 -9.26 -9.05
C PRO A 342 19.23 -10.72 -9.35
N ASP A 343 19.45 -11.16 -10.58
CA ASP A 343 19.21 -12.55 -10.95
C ASP A 343 20.14 -13.47 -10.13
N ARG A 344 19.60 -14.61 -9.72
CA ARG A 344 20.31 -15.56 -8.85
C ARG A 344 21.49 -16.22 -9.57
N ASP A 345 21.33 -16.51 -10.85
CA ASP A 345 22.31 -17.22 -11.67
C ASP A 345 23.28 -16.24 -12.34
N ASN A 346 22.80 -15.05 -12.69
CA ASN A 346 23.63 -13.95 -13.17
C ASN A 346 23.38 -12.65 -12.38
N PRO A 347 24.08 -12.43 -11.24
CA PRO A 347 23.89 -11.23 -10.41
C PRO A 347 24.18 -9.88 -11.10
N ALA A 348 24.76 -9.89 -12.31
CA ALA A 348 24.94 -8.69 -13.12
C ALA A 348 23.67 -8.27 -13.87
N GLU A 349 22.68 -9.15 -13.99
CA GLU A 349 21.38 -8.90 -14.61
C GLU A 349 20.30 -8.67 -13.55
N MET A 350 19.35 -7.78 -13.85
CA MET A 350 18.19 -7.56 -13.00
C MET A 350 17.01 -8.39 -13.53
N LYS A 351 16.38 -9.14 -12.63
CA LYS A 351 15.18 -9.91 -12.89
C LYS A 351 13.96 -9.19 -12.34
N THR A 352 13.02 -8.86 -13.21
CA THR A 352 11.70 -8.36 -12.81
C THR A 352 10.87 -9.50 -12.20
N LEU A 353 10.38 -9.28 -10.99
CA LEU A 353 9.52 -10.19 -10.26
C LEU A 353 8.08 -9.69 -10.16
N LEU A 354 7.88 -8.36 -10.19
CA LEU A 354 6.58 -7.68 -10.28
C LEU A 354 6.70 -6.58 -11.32
N ASP A 355 5.76 -6.52 -12.26
CA ASP A 355 5.76 -5.55 -13.35
C ASP A 355 4.46 -4.74 -13.34
N HIS A 356 4.53 -3.52 -12.77
CA HIS A 356 3.43 -2.56 -12.70
C HIS A 356 2.10 -3.16 -12.18
N VAL A 357 2.18 -3.97 -11.11
CA VAL A 357 1.04 -4.66 -10.51
C VAL A 357 0.17 -3.67 -9.74
N SER A 358 -1.11 -3.54 -10.13
CA SER A 358 -2.09 -2.70 -9.44
C SER A 358 -3.39 -3.47 -9.16
N PHE A 359 -3.89 -3.41 -7.93
CA PHE A 359 -5.20 -3.94 -7.55
C PHE A 359 -5.65 -3.38 -6.20
N LYS A 360 -6.93 -3.63 -5.87
CA LYS A 360 -7.53 -3.26 -4.60
C LYS A 360 -8.36 -4.42 -4.06
N ALA A 361 -8.12 -4.78 -2.80
CA ALA A 361 -8.92 -5.74 -2.06
C ALA A 361 -9.73 -5.02 -0.99
N MET A 362 -11.02 -5.30 -0.97
CA MET A 362 -11.97 -4.78 -0.01
C MET A 362 -12.11 -5.73 1.19
N PRO A 363 -12.57 -5.21 2.33
CA PRO A 363 -12.92 -6.03 3.49
C PRO A 363 -13.93 -7.12 3.12
N GLY A 364 -13.66 -8.36 3.52
CA GLY A 364 -14.48 -9.52 3.16
C GLY A 364 -14.15 -10.14 1.79
N ASP A 365 -13.16 -9.61 1.06
CA ASP A 365 -12.68 -10.27 -0.15
C ASP A 365 -11.87 -11.52 0.19
N MET A 366 -12.12 -12.58 -0.59
CA MET A 366 -11.34 -13.80 -0.64
C MET A 366 -10.78 -13.93 -2.06
N ILE A 367 -9.50 -13.62 -2.21
CA ILE A 367 -8.81 -13.51 -3.50
C ILE A 367 -7.96 -14.77 -3.77
N ALA A 368 -8.23 -15.42 -4.90
CA ALA A 368 -7.38 -16.48 -5.43
C ALA A 368 -6.24 -15.88 -6.27
N LEU A 369 -5.01 -15.90 -5.74
CA LEU A 369 -3.80 -15.52 -6.46
C LEU A 369 -3.26 -16.73 -7.25
N MET A 370 -3.34 -16.65 -8.57
CA MET A 370 -3.03 -17.76 -9.47
C MET A 370 -2.00 -17.35 -10.53
N GLY A 371 -1.37 -18.32 -11.16
CA GLY A 371 -0.29 -18.10 -12.12
C GLY A 371 0.71 -19.24 -12.13
N PRO A 372 1.52 -19.39 -13.19
CA PRO A 372 2.53 -20.44 -13.26
C PRO A 372 3.57 -20.31 -12.15
N SER A 373 4.34 -21.37 -11.91
CA SER A 373 5.48 -21.30 -11.01
C SER A 373 6.49 -20.27 -11.52
N GLY A 374 6.99 -19.42 -10.63
CA GLY A 374 7.87 -18.30 -10.98
C GLY A 374 7.17 -17.03 -11.52
N ALA A 375 5.83 -16.96 -11.50
CA ALA A 375 5.07 -15.78 -11.91
C ALA A 375 5.15 -14.58 -10.94
N GLY A 376 5.85 -14.70 -9.80
CA GLY A 376 5.93 -13.63 -8.80
C GLY A 376 4.84 -13.65 -7.72
N LYS A 377 4.05 -14.72 -7.60
CA LYS A 377 2.95 -14.83 -6.61
C LYS A 377 3.40 -14.66 -5.16
N THR A 378 4.34 -15.48 -4.69
CA THR A 378 4.93 -15.36 -3.34
C THR A 378 5.59 -14.00 -3.17
N THR A 379 6.26 -13.48 -4.20
CA THR A 379 6.85 -12.14 -4.18
C THR A 379 5.80 -11.05 -3.96
N LEU A 380 4.63 -11.16 -4.61
CA LEU A 380 3.51 -10.25 -4.40
C LEU A 380 3.00 -10.34 -2.96
N LEU A 381 2.83 -11.55 -2.41
CA LEU A 381 2.43 -11.71 -0.99
C LEU A 381 3.44 -11.07 -0.03
N LEU A 382 4.75 -11.28 -0.25
CA LEU A 382 5.83 -10.68 0.55
C LEU A 382 5.91 -9.15 0.41
N THR A 383 5.47 -8.62 -0.74
CA THR A 383 5.37 -7.18 -0.94
C THR A 383 4.16 -6.65 -0.17
N LEU A 384 3.01 -7.29 -0.30
CA LEU A 384 1.78 -6.85 0.37
C LEU A 384 1.81 -6.99 1.90
N ASN A 385 2.64 -7.89 2.44
CA ASN A 385 2.79 -8.07 3.88
C ASN A 385 3.92 -7.21 4.51
N GLY A 386 4.65 -6.44 3.70
CA GLY A 386 5.68 -5.52 4.16
C GLY A 386 7.08 -6.12 4.35
N TYR A 387 7.31 -7.39 4.01
CA TYR A 387 8.65 -8.02 4.12
C TYR A 387 9.59 -7.67 2.96
N MET A 388 9.06 -7.43 1.78
CA MET A 388 9.85 -7.14 0.58
C MET A 388 9.38 -5.83 -0.05
N PRO A 389 10.03 -4.69 0.22
CA PRO A 389 9.63 -3.42 -0.39
C PRO A 389 9.73 -3.48 -1.92
N PRO A 390 8.74 -2.92 -2.65
CA PRO A 390 8.83 -2.84 -4.09
C PRO A 390 9.96 -1.86 -4.49
N THR A 391 10.52 -2.02 -5.69
CA THR A 391 11.47 -1.06 -6.27
C THR A 391 10.79 0.28 -6.56
N SER A 392 9.53 0.26 -7.00
CA SER A 392 8.65 1.43 -7.09
C SER A 392 7.18 1.03 -6.94
N GLY A 393 6.32 2.03 -6.75
CA GLY A 393 4.92 1.82 -6.39
C GLY A 393 4.71 1.83 -4.87
N GLN A 394 3.48 1.60 -4.44
CA GLN A 394 3.08 1.66 -3.03
C GLN A 394 2.14 0.53 -2.67
N VAL A 395 2.32 -0.04 -1.48
CA VAL A 395 1.27 -0.86 -0.84
C VAL A 395 0.55 0.05 0.14
N ARG A 396 -0.77 0.21 -0.01
CA ARG A 396 -1.56 1.06 0.87
C ARG A 396 -2.59 0.26 1.65
N ILE A 397 -2.77 0.61 2.91
CA ILE A 397 -3.78 0.03 3.80
C ILE A 397 -4.63 1.17 4.35
N ASN A 398 -5.93 1.19 4.02
CA ASN A 398 -6.82 2.32 4.34
C ASN A 398 -6.24 3.68 3.91
N GLY A 399 -5.61 3.72 2.74
CA GLY A 399 -4.98 4.89 2.15
C GLY A 399 -3.61 5.27 2.70
N GLU A 400 -3.13 4.64 3.78
CA GLU A 400 -1.78 4.85 4.31
C GLU A 400 -0.78 3.94 3.62
N ASP A 401 0.40 4.44 3.28
CA ASP A 401 1.49 3.59 2.79
C ASP A 401 1.97 2.64 3.91
N LEU A 402 1.86 1.33 3.64
CA LEU A 402 2.22 0.26 4.55
C LEU A 402 3.65 0.40 5.05
N TYR A 403 4.61 0.72 4.18
CA TYR A 403 6.02 0.76 4.57
C TYR A 403 6.34 1.99 5.43
N SER A 404 5.60 3.08 5.24
CA SER A 404 5.74 4.30 6.04
C SER A 404 5.19 4.16 7.46
N VAL A 405 4.17 3.31 7.67
CA VAL A 405 3.54 3.10 8.98
C VAL A 405 3.53 1.62 9.42
N TYR A 406 4.53 0.86 8.97
CA TYR A 406 4.57 -0.60 9.11
C TYR A 406 4.42 -1.05 10.56
N ASP A 407 5.09 -0.39 11.50
CA ASP A 407 5.02 -0.75 12.92
C ASP A 407 3.60 -0.64 13.50
N ALA A 408 2.79 0.29 13.00
CA ALA A 408 1.39 0.46 13.41
C ALA A 408 0.47 -0.59 12.77
N LEU A 409 0.77 -1.02 11.55
CA LEU A 409 -0.11 -1.89 10.74
C LEU A 409 0.27 -3.37 10.75
N ARG A 410 1.52 -3.73 11.09
CA ARG A 410 2.00 -5.12 11.06
C ARG A 410 1.16 -6.06 11.91
N GLY A 411 0.53 -5.55 12.98
CA GLY A 411 -0.36 -6.32 13.84
C GLY A 411 -1.68 -6.70 13.16
N SER A 412 -2.11 -5.93 12.16
CA SER A 412 -3.29 -6.18 11.34
C SER A 412 -3.05 -7.23 10.25
N ILE A 413 -1.80 -7.56 9.94
CA ILE A 413 -1.43 -8.45 8.85
C ILE A 413 -1.02 -9.81 9.42
N GLY A 414 -1.61 -10.88 8.88
CA GLY A 414 -1.18 -12.24 9.14
C GLY A 414 -0.61 -12.90 7.88
N TYR A 415 0.44 -13.70 8.05
CA TYR A 415 1.08 -14.42 6.95
C TYR A 415 1.29 -15.89 7.34
N VAL A 416 0.68 -16.81 6.58
CA VAL A 416 0.86 -18.24 6.72
C VAL A 416 1.75 -18.73 5.57
N PRO A 417 3.00 -19.15 5.84
CA PRO A 417 3.88 -19.65 4.79
C PRO A 417 3.42 -21.00 4.23
N GLN A 418 4.03 -21.39 3.11
CA GLN A 418 3.84 -22.71 2.50
C GLN A 418 4.21 -23.83 3.47
N ASP A 419 5.40 -23.76 4.05
CA ASP A 419 5.89 -24.73 5.02
C ASP A 419 5.15 -24.66 6.36
N ASP A 420 4.86 -25.82 6.94
CA ASP A 420 4.25 -25.92 8.26
C ASP A 420 5.26 -25.72 9.38
N LEU A 421 5.36 -24.48 9.86
CA LEU A 421 6.24 -24.09 10.96
C LEU A 421 5.58 -24.34 12.32
N VAL A 422 5.43 -25.63 12.68
CA VAL A 422 4.81 -26.05 13.95
C VAL A 422 5.77 -26.88 14.79
N HIS A 423 5.75 -26.69 16.11
CA HIS A 423 6.55 -27.49 17.05
C HIS A 423 5.92 -28.88 17.24
N PRO A 424 6.58 -29.97 16.79
CA PRO A 424 6.01 -31.32 16.83
C PRO A 424 5.70 -31.83 18.24
N GLU A 425 6.44 -31.37 19.24
CA GLU A 425 6.36 -31.86 20.61
C GLU A 425 5.15 -31.30 21.38
N LEU A 426 4.57 -30.20 20.92
CA LEU A 426 3.44 -29.54 21.58
C LEU A 426 2.11 -30.15 21.19
N THR A 427 1.12 -30.03 22.08
CA THR A 427 -0.28 -30.20 21.72
C THR A 427 -0.79 -29.01 20.89
N VAL A 428 -1.88 -29.22 20.16
CA VAL A 428 -2.54 -28.17 19.36
C VAL A 428 -2.86 -26.95 20.23
N PHE A 429 -3.45 -27.16 21.42
CA PHE A 429 -3.78 -26.09 22.35
C PHE A 429 -2.54 -25.35 22.85
N GLU A 430 -1.50 -26.08 23.24
CA GLU A 430 -0.25 -25.48 23.73
C GLU A 430 0.42 -24.62 22.66
N ALA A 431 0.52 -25.10 21.42
CA ALA A 431 1.14 -24.36 20.33
C ALA A 431 0.42 -23.02 20.06
N VAL A 432 -0.91 -23.05 19.94
CA VAL A 432 -1.71 -21.83 19.76
C VAL A 432 -1.64 -20.91 20.98
N ARG A 433 -1.65 -21.48 22.19
CA ARG A 433 -1.47 -20.72 23.43
C ARG A 433 -0.11 -20.04 23.51
N TYR A 434 0.98 -20.70 23.13
CA TYR A 434 2.30 -20.07 23.10
C TYR A 434 2.36 -18.92 22.10
N SER A 435 1.82 -19.10 20.88
CA SER A 435 1.71 -18.01 19.91
C SER A 435 0.95 -16.81 20.50
N ALA A 436 -0.19 -17.07 21.16
CA ALA A 436 -0.97 -16.05 21.85
C ALA A 436 -0.14 -15.34 22.94
N LYS A 437 0.53 -16.07 23.83
CA LYS A 437 1.32 -15.50 24.93
C LYS A 437 2.46 -14.59 24.45
N PHE A 438 3.09 -14.91 23.32
CA PHE A 438 4.19 -14.10 22.79
C PHE A 438 3.73 -12.86 22.01
N ARG A 439 2.53 -12.88 21.45
CA ARG A 439 2.06 -11.83 20.52
C ARG A 439 0.94 -10.96 21.10
N LEU A 440 0.23 -11.42 22.13
CA LEU A 440 -0.77 -10.63 22.82
C LEU A 440 -0.11 -9.73 23.88
N PRO A 441 -0.75 -8.59 24.22
CA PRO A 441 -0.29 -7.73 25.31
C PRO A 441 -0.08 -8.49 26.63
N PRO A 442 0.95 -8.14 27.42
CA PRO A 442 1.33 -8.89 28.62
C PRO A 442 0.34 -8.73 29.78
N ASP A 443 -0.63 -7.82 29.65
CA ASP A 443 -1.69 -7.55 30.62
C ASP A 443 -2.92 -8.46 30.43
N PHE A 444 -2.88 -9.42 29.51
CA PHE A 444 -3.87 -10.48 29.41
C PHE A 444 -3.78 -11.47 30.59
N SER A 445 -4.92 -11.87 31.16
CA SER A 445 -4.96 -12.98 32.11
C SER A 445 -4.82 -14.33 31.41
N GLU A 446 -4.39 -15.37 32.14
CA GLU A 446 -4.32 -16.73 31.60
C GLU A 446 -5.68 -17.23 31.11
N GLU A 447 -6.77 -16.88 31.80
CA GLU A 447 -8.14 -17.19 31.40
C GLU A 447 -8.52 -16.48 30.10
N GLU A 448 -8.19 -15.20 29.93
CA GLU A 448 -8.45 -14.46 28.69
C GLU A 448 -7.70 -15.07 27.50
N ILE A 449 -6.43 -15.46 27.71
CA ILE A 449 -5.62 -16.15 26.70
C ILE A 449 -6.25 -17.50 26.35
N ASN A 450 -6.63 -18.29 27.35
CA ASN A 450 -7.26 -19.59 27.11
C ASN A 450 -8.57 -19.42 26.34
N GLN A 451 -9.46 -18.50 26.73
CA GLN A 451 -10.71 -18.24 26.01
C GLN A 451 -10.47 -17.85 24.54
N ARG A 452 -9.44 -17.03 24.29
CA ARG A 452 -9.03 -16.64 22.94
C ARG A 452 -8.57 -17.84 22.10
N VAL A 453 -7.76 -18.71 22.70
CA VAL A 453 -7.28 -19.96 22.07
C VAL A 453 -8.47 -20.87 21.75
N GLU A 454 -9.37 -21.10 22.69
CA GLU A 454 -10.57 -21.93 22.48
C GLU A 454 -11.46 -21.40 21.36
N ALA A 455 -11.67 -20.08 21.30
CA ALA A 455 -12.42 -19.44 20.22
C ALA A 455 -11.74 -19.67 18.85
N THR A 456 -10.41 -19.52 18.79
CA THR A 456 -9.62 -19.73 17.58
C THR A 456 -9.68 -21.19 17.12
N LEU A 457 -9.57 -22.15 18.04
CA LEU A 457 -9.69 -23.58 17.72
C LEU A 457 -11.09 -23.92 17.22
N ARG A 458 -12.13 -23.34 17.81
CA ARG A 458 -13.53 -23.50 17.36
C ARG A 458 -13.74 -22.96 15.95
N ASP A 459 -13.27 -21.74 15.69
CA ASP A 459 -13.38 -21.11 14.37
C ASP A 459 -12.72 -21.93 13.25
N LEU A 460 -11.71 -22.75 13.61
CA LEU A 460 -10.98 -23.61 12.69
C LEU A 460 -11.39 -25.10 12.75
N GLY A 461 -12.39 -25.45 13.55
CA GLY A 461 -12.85 -26.84 13.71
C GLY A 461 -11.80 -27.77 14.33
N LEU A 462 -10.95 -27.26 15.24
CA LEU A 462 -9.85 -27.96 15.89
C LEU A 462 -10.14 -28.36 17.35
N GLU A 463 -11.34 -28.11 17.87
CA GLU A 463 -11.70 -28.33 19.29
C GLU A 463 -11.45 -29.76 19.76
N SER A 464 -11.78 -30.76 18.93
CA SER A 464 -11.58 -32.19 19.26
C SER A 464 -10.10 -32.59 19.26
N LEU A 465 -9.23 -31.82 18.62
CA LEU A 465 -7.79 -32.10 18.46
C LEU A 465 -6.94 -31.35 19.49
N ARG A 466 -7.54 -30.50 20.33
CA ARG A 466 -6.86 -29.59 21.26
C ARG A 466 -5.74 -30.23 22.09
N ASN A 467 -5.94 -31.47 22.55
CA ASN A 467 -5.02 -32.18 23.45
C ASN A 467 -4.13 -33.18 22.71
N LEU A 468 -4.28 -33.29 21.38
CA LEU A 468 -3.43 -34.15 20.58
C LEU A 468 -2.10 -33.44 20.31
N GLN A 469 -1.03 -34.21 20.42
CA GLN A 469 0.30 -33.77 20.02
C GLN A 469 0.34 -33.56 18.50
N ILE A 470 0.96 -32.47 18.04
CA ILE A 470 1.06 -32.15 16.62
C ILE A 470 1.85 -33.23 15.86
N GLY A 471 2.94 -33.71 16.47
CA GLY A 471 3.77 -34.78 15.93
C GLY A 471 4.58 -34.33 14.71
N LYS A 472 5.56 -35.16 14.32
CA LYS A 472 6.39 -34.91 13.14
C LYS A 472 5.67 -35.38 11.87
N PRO A 473 5.94 -34.79 10.69
CA PRO A 473 5.32 -35.21 9.43
C PRO A 473 5.48 -36.71 9.12
N GLU A 474 6.61 -37.31 9.52
CA GLU A 474 6.91 -38.73 9.28
C GLU A 474 6.08 -39.67 10.18
N LYS A 475 5.60 -39.16 11.33
CA LYS A 475 4.72 -39.88 12.25
C LYS A 475 3.37 -39.18 12.28
N LYS A 476 2.50 -39.57 11.35
CA LYS A 476 1.17 -38.99 11.15
C LYS A 476 0.29 -39.13 12.40
N VAL A 477 0.29 -38.11 13.26
CA VAL A 477 -0.67 -37.94 14.37
C VAL A 477 -1.87 -37.10 13.90
N LEU A 478 -1.59 -35.97 13.26
CA LEU A 478 -2.59 -35.14 12.58
C LEU A 478 -2.59 -35.42 11.07
N SER A 479 -3.75 -35.29 10.43
CA SER A 479 -3.82 -35.24 8.96
C SER A 479 -3.11 -33.99 8.42
N GLY A 480 -2.80 -33.99 7.11
CA GLY A 480 -2.21 -32.81 6.45
C GLY A 480 -3.13 -31.58 6.60
N GLY A 481 -4.43 -31.75 6.31
CA GLY A 481 -5.40 -30.66 6.44
C GLY A 481 -5.54 -30.15 7.88
N GLN A 482 -5.54 -31.04 8.86
CA GLN A 482 -5.56 -30.66 10.28
C GLN A 482 -4.30 -29.88 10.68
N ARG A 483 -3.11 -30.35 10.27
CA ARG A 483 -1.85 -29.65 10.51
C ARG A 483 -1.85 -28.24 9.89
N LYS A 484 -2.33 -28.10 8.65
CA LYS A 484 -2.42 -26.78 8.01
C LYS A 484 -3.37 -25.85 8.77
N ARG A 485 -4.51 -26.35 9.24
CA ARG A 485 -5.42 -25.56 10.10
C ARG A 485 -4.76 -25.12 11.39
N VAL A 486 -3.92 -25.95 12.01
CA VAL A 486 -3.13 -25.55 13.19
C VAL A 486 -2.17 -24.41 12.84
N ASN A 487 -1.49 -24.48 11.69
CA ASN A 487 -0.61 -23.41 11.22
C ASN A 487 -1.38 -22.08 11.04
N ILE A 488 -2.57 -22.14 10.45
CA ILE A 488 -3.48 -20.98 10.34
C ILE A 488 -3.93 -20.48 11.72
N ALA A 489 -4.19 -21.39 12.68
CA ALA A 489 -4.57 -21.04 14.05
C ALA A 489 -3.50 -20.22 14.78
N LEU A 490 -2.23 -20.57 14.58
CA LEU A 490 -1.09 -19.84 15.17
C LEU A 490 -1.09 -18.36 14.75
N GLU A 491 -1.58 -18.07 13.55
CA GLU A 491 -1.64 -16.72 13.01
C GLU A 491 -2.92 -15.99 13.45
N LEU A 492 -4.07 -16.65 13.32
CA LEU A 492 -5.38 -16.07 13.60
C LEU A 492 -5.64 -15.74 15.07
N VAL A 493 -4.90 -16.35 16.01
CA VAL A 493 -5.09 -16.12 17.44
C VAL A 493 -4.94 -14.64 17.83
N THR A 494 -4.17 -13.88 17.05
CA THR A 494 -3.95 -12.43 17.26
C THR A 494 -4.95 -11.50 16.57
N ASP A 495 -5.94 -12.06 15.85
CA ASP A 495 -6.96 -11.34 15.07
C ASP A 495 -6.48 -10.49 13.87
N PRO A 496 -5.53 -10.94 13.04
CA PRO A 496 -5.18 -10.18 11.84
C PRO A 496 -6.42 -9.99 10.96
N VAL A 497 -6.58 -8.80 10.40
CA VAL A 497 -7.72 -8.41 9.55
C VAL A 497 -7.45 -8.68 8.07
N ILE A 498 -6.17 -8.67 7.67
CA ILE A 498 -5.69 -9.09 6.35
C ILE A 498 -4.86 -10.35 6.56
N VAL A 499 -5.19 -11.42 5.85
CA VAL A 499 -4.52 -12.72 5.98
C VAL A 499 -4.01 -13.16 4.63
N PHE A 500 -2.70 -13.37 4.55
CA PHE A 500 -2.02 -13.93 3.40
C PHE A 500 -1.72 -15.40 3.65
N LEU A 501 -2.06 -16.28 2.72
CA LEU A 501 -1.72 -17.70 2.81
C LEU A 501 -0.95 -18.12 1.55
N ASP A 502 0.27 -18.60 1.73
CA ASP A 502 1.07 -19.12 0.62
C ASP A 502 0.88 -20.64 0.48
N GLU A 503 0.32 -21.03 -0.66
CA GLU A 503 -0.01 -22.39 -1.10
C GLU A 503 -0.62 -23.27 0.00
N PRO A 504 -1.70 -22.84 0.69
CA PRO A 504 -2.20 -23.55 1.86
C PRO A 504 -2.83 -24.90 1.52
N THR A 505 -3.11 -25.17 0.24
CA THR A 505 -3.71 -26.41 -0.25
C THR A 505 -2.67 -27.39 -0.81
N SER A 506 -1.39 -26.99 -0.85
CA SER A 506 -0.32 -27.82 -1.38
C SER A 506 -0.10 -29.06 -0.51
N GLY A 507 -0.04 -30.24 -1.14
CA GLY A 507 0.14 -31.52 -0.46
C GLY A 507 -1.09 -32.04 0.30
N LEU A 508 -2.25 -31.36 0.21
CA LEU A 508 -3.50 -31.84 0.80
C LEU A 508 -4.25 -32.79 -0.14
N ALA A 509 -5.04 -33.70 0.46
CA ALA A 509 -6.02 -34.49 -0.29
C ALA A 509 -7.18 -33.58 -0.74
N ALA A 510 -7.88 -33.97 -1.81
CA ALA A 510 -8.99 -33.17 -2.37
C ALA A 510 -10.05 -32.79 -1.32
N ASP A 511 -10.50 -33.74 -0.51
CA ASP A 511 -11.50 -33.48 0.54
C ASP A 511 -10.99 -32.49 1.60
N ASP A 512 -9.72 -32.59 1.98
CA ASP A 512 -9.08 -31.68 2.93
C ASP A 512 -8.96 -30.26 2.35
N THR A 513 -8.63 -30.15 1.07
CA THR A 513 -8.58 -28.88 0.31
C THR A 513 -9.94 -28.20 0.28
N THR A 514 -10.99 -28.91 -0.17
CA THR A 514 -12.37 -28.41 -0.21
C THR A 514 -12.83 -27.96 1.17
N SER A 515 -12.54 -28.76 2.21
CA SER A 515 -12.92 -28.43 3.59
C SER A 515 -12.19 -27.18 4.10
N LEU A 516 -10.90 -27.01 3.77
CA LEU A 516 -10.14 -25.83 4.12
C LEU A 516 -10.67 -24.56 3.43
N ILE A 517 -10.96 -24.63 2.13
CA ILE A 517 -11.46 -23.49 1.35
C ILE A 517 -12.84 -23.06 1.85
N ASN A 518 -13.75 -24.01 2.12
CA ASN A 518 -15.05 -23.69 2.71
C ASN A 518 -14.92 -23.01 4.07
N LEU A 519 -14.04 -23.51 4.93
CA LEU A 519 -13.77 -22.93 6.23
C LEU A 519 -13.22 -21.50 6.15
N LEU A 520 -12.30 -21.23 5.20
CA LEU A 520 -11.77 -19.88 4.99
C LEU A 520 -12.82 -18.94 4.40
N ALA A 521 -13.65 -19.42 3.47
CA ALA A 521 -14.78 -18.66 2.93
C ALA A 521 -15.80 -18.30 4.03
N ASP A 522 -16.12 -19.23 4.92
CA ASP A 522 -17.00 -19.00 6.06
C ASP A 522 -16.38 -18.04 7.08
N LEU A 523 -15.06 -18.15 7.32
CA LEU A 523 -14.34 -17.21 8.17
C LEU A 523 -14.40 -15.79 7.62
N THR A 524 -14.10 -15.60 6.34
CA THR A 524 -14.19 -14.32 5.63
C THR A 524 -15.61 -13.73 5.74
N LYS A 525 -16.63 -14.54 5.43
CA LYS A 525 -18.05 -14.15 5.49
C LYS A 525 -18.60 -13.91 6.88
N ARG A 526 -17.97 -14.41 7.95
CA ARG A 526 -18.41 -14.14 9.33
C ARG A 526 -17.69 -12.97 9.95
N THR A 527 -16.44 -12.74 9.56
CA THR A 527 -15.53 -11.84 10.28
C THR A 527 -15.14 -10.59 9.49
N GLY A 528 -15.44 -10.54 8.19
CA GLY A 528 -15.03 -9.45 7.30
C GLY A 528 -13.54 -9.40 7.01
N LYS A 529 -12.79 -10.45 7.35
CA LYS A 529 -11.34 -10.54 7.06
C LYS A 529 -11.09 -10.58 5.56
N THR A 530 -10.07 -9.87 5.12
CA THR A 530 -9.57 -9.96 3.75
C THR A 530 -8.59 -11.12 3.68
N ILE A 531 -8.85 -12.10 2.81
CA ILE A 531 -7.97 -13.25 2.62
C ILE A 531 -7.42 -13.24 1.20
N ILE A 532 -6.10 -13.25 1.05
CA ILE A 532 -5.42 -13.38 -0.23
C ILE A 532 -4.56 -14.64 -0.14
N MET A 533 -4.82 -15.63 -1.01
CA MET A 533 -4.02 -16.86 -0.99
C MET A 533 -3.58 -17.29 -2.37
N THR A 534 -2.40 -17.90 -2.44
CA THR A 534 -1.95 -18.56 -3.65
C THR A 534 -2.59 -19.94 -3.77
N ILE A 535 -3.14 -20.24 -4.95
CA ILE A 535 -3.74 -21.56 -5.22
C ILE A 535 -3.27 -22.09 -6.57
N HIS A 536 -2.90 -23.36 -6.60
CA HIS A 536 -2.39 -24.03 -7.79
C HIS A 536 -3.43 -25.01 -8.33
N GLN A 537 -3.99 -24.71 -9.50
CA GLN A 537 -4.94 -25.57 -10.23
C GLN A 537 -6.15 -26.09 -9.39
N PRO A 538 -6.94 -25.19 -8.77
CA PRO A 538 -8.12 -25.57 -8.00
C PRO A 538 -9.16 -26.31 -8.85
N ALA A 539 -9.99 -27.11 -8.21
CA ALA A 539 -11.23 -27.57 -8.82
C ALA A 539 -12.20 -26.39 -9.03
N LYS A 540 -13.17 -26.55 -9.93
CA LYS A 540 -14.20 -25.53 -10.20
C LYS A 540 -14.96 -25.11 -8.92
N GLU A 541 -15.40 -26.09 -8.15
CA GLU A 541 -16.14 -25.85 -6.90
C GLU A 541 -15.33 -25.09 -5.84
N GLU A 542 -14.01 -25.25 -5.85
CA GLU A 542 -13.08 -24.57 -4.95
C GLU A 542 -12.83 -23.13 -5.42
N TYR A 543 -12.56 -22.96 -6.71
CA TYR A 543 -12.30 -21.66 -7.35
C TYR A 543 -13.50 -20.70 -7.22
N GLU A 544 -14.72 -21.21 -7.38
CA GLU A 544 -15.95 -20.41 -7.29
C GLU A 544 -16.34 -20.03 -5.85
N LYS A 545 -15.59 -20.47 -4.83
CA LYS A 545 -15.74 -19.98 -3.44
C LYS A 545 -15.05 -18.64 -3.22
N PHE A 546 -14.01 -18.36 -3.99
CA PHE A 546 -13.37 -17.05 -4.02
C PHE A 546 -14.32 -16.08 -4.71
N ASN A 547 -14.42 -14.83 -4.25
CA ASN A 547 -15.20 -13.82 -4.95
C ASN A 547 -14.36 -13.07 -5.99
N LEU A 548 -13.04 -13.12 -5.88
CA LEU A 548 -12.09 -12.48 -6.79
C LEU A 548 -10.93 -13.42 -7.11
N THR A 549 -10.35 -13.27 -8.30
CA THR A 549 -9.06 -13.88 -8.65
C THR A 549 -8.10 -12.83 -9.17
N PHE A 550 -6.82 -13.03 -8.85
CA PHE A 550 -5.71 -12.30 -9.43
C PHE A 550 -4.84 -13.32 -10.17
N ILE A 551 -4.75 -13.21 -11.49
CA ILE A 551 -3.94 -14.09 -12.33
C ILE A 551 -2.68 -13.33 -12.77
N MET A 552 -1.51 -13.90 -12.44
CA MET A 552 -0.19 -13.39 -12.82
C MET A 552 0.44 -14.25 -13.91
N GLY A 553 1.10 -13.60 -14.87
CA GLY A 553 1.98 -14.22 -15.87
C GLY A 553 3.46 -14.20 -15.46
N TYR A 554 4.32 -14.81 -16.28
CA TYR A 554 5.77 -14.73 -16.10
C TYR A 554 6.27 -13.29 -16.10
N GLY A 555 7.32 -13.02 -15.32
CA GLY A 555 7.87 -11.68 -15.17
C GLY A 555 7.09 -10.78 -14.21
N GLY A 556 6.08 -11.32 -13.51
CA GLY A 556 5.30 -10.54 -12.56
C GLY A 556 4.18 -9.73 -13.19
N ILE A 557 3.76 -10.08 -14.41
CA ILE A 557 2.80 -9.32 -15.20
C ILE A 557 1.37 -9.63 -14.73
N PRO A 558 0.53 -8.64 -14.40
CA PRO A 558 -0.87 -8.86 -14.11
C PRO A 558 -1.65 -9.20 -15.39
N THR A 559 -2.28 -10.37 -15.43
CA THR A 559 -3.05 -10.83 -16.60
C THR A 559 -4.54 -10.57 -16.43
N TYR A 560 -5.08 -10.84 -15.25
CA TYR A 560 -6.50 -10.61 -14.93
C TYR A 560 -6.66 -10.34 -13.43
N PHE A 561 -7.48 -9.36 -13.08
CA PHE A 561 -7.96 -9.15 -11.72
C PHE A 561 -9.45 -8.82 -11.78
N GLY A 562 -10.27 -9.62 -11.12
CA GLY A 562 -11.72 -9.45 -11.17
C GLY A 562 -12.49 -10.62 -10.57
N PRO A 563 -13.81 -10.64 -10.74
CA PRO A 563 -14.66 -11.71 -10.24
C PRO A 563 -14.26 -13.09 -10.78
N THR A 564 -14.41 -14.10 -9.94
CA THR A 564 -14.28 -15.52 -10.30
C THR A 564 -15.52 -16.01 -11.06
N GLY A 565 -15.47 -17.26 -11.52
CA GLY A 565 -16.58 -17.88 -12.25
C GLY A 565 -16.79 -17.25 -13.62
N HIS A 566 -18.04 -16.94 -13.95
CA HIS A 566 -18.48 -16.53 -15.28
C HIS A 566 -17.64 -15.40 -15.89
N ASP A 567 -17.34 -14.34 -15.13
CA ASP A 567 -16.59 -13.19 -15.66
C ASP A 567 -15.16 -13.56 -16.05
N SER A 568 -14.46 -14.30 -15.18
CA SER A 568 -13.12 -14.79 -15.47
C SER A 568 -13.10 -15.74 -16.67
N TYR A 569 -14.02 -16.69 -16.73
CA TYR A 569 -14.13 -17.64 -17.84
C TYR A 569 -14.38 -16.93 -19.18
N ASN A 570 -15.32 -15.99 -19.20
CA ASN A 570 -15.63 -15.19 -20.39
C ASN A 570 -14.44 -14.34 -20.85
N PHE A 571 -13.68 -13.76 -19.90
CA PHE A 571 -12.51 -12.97 -20.23
C PHE A 571 -11.51 -13.78 -21.07
N PHE A 572 -11.12 -14.97 -20.59
CA PHE A 572 -10.18 -15.83 -21.30
C PHE A 572 -10.79 -16.42 -22.58
N ALA A 573 -12.07 -16.82 -22.58
CA ALA A 573 -12.74 -17.33 -23.77
C ALA A 573 -12.72 -16.27 -24.90
N SER A 574 -13.03 -15.01 -24.56
CA SER A 574 -13.04 -13.92 -25.53
C SER A 574 -11.66 -13.63 -26.13
N LEU A 575 -10.57 -13.91 -25.42
CA LEU A 575 -9.21 -13.75 -25.94
C LEU A 575 -8.93 -14.78 -27.04
N VAL A 576 -9.45 -15.99 -26.93
CA VAL A 576 -9.24 -17.07 -27.89
C VAL A 576 -10.14 -16.92 -29.12
N GLU A 577 -11.40 -16.50 -28.92
CA GLU A 577 -12.41 -16.41 -29.97
C GLU A 577 -12.21 -15.24 -30.97
N ARG A 578 -11.51 -14.18 -30.55
CA ARG A 578 -11.26 -12.99 -31.38
C ARG A 578 -10.58 -13.36 -32.71
N PRO A 579 -11.15 -12.97 -33.89
CA PRO A 579 -10.61 -13.33 -35.20
C PRO A 579 -9.14 -12.96 -35.43
N GLN A 580 -8.67 -11.88 -34.81
CA GLN A 580 -7.29 -11.36 -34.94
C GLN A 580 -6.40 -11.74 -33.75
N SER A 581 -6.88 -12.60 -32.84
CA SER A 581 -6.10 -12.93 -31.66
C SER A 581 -4.88 -13.77 -31.99
N PRO A 582 -3.67 -13.39 -31.51
CA PRO A 582 -2.49 -14.25 -31.63
C PRO A 582 -2.63 -15.56 -30.84
N TYR A 583 -3.62 -15.65 -29.94
CA TYR A 583 -3.89 -16.83 -29.12
C TYR A 583 -4.83 -17.84 -29.80
N ARG A 584 -5.48 -17.46 -30.90
CA ARG A 584 -6.44 -18.30 -31.62
C ARG A 584 -5.81 -19.58 -32.19
N SER A 585 -4.52 -19.56 -32.53
CA SER A 585 -3.78 -20.75 -32.97
C SER A 585 -3.44 -21.73 -31.84
N PHE A 586 -3.46 -21.28 -30.58
CA PHE A 586 -3.24 -22.12 -29.40
C PHE A 586 -4.56 -22.80 -28.94
N ALA A 587 -5.70 -22.29 -29.41
CA ALA A 587 -7.04 -22.83 -29.16
C ALA A 587 -7.23 -24.31 -29.55
N THR A 588 -6.32 -24.89 -30.35
CA THR A 588 -6.45 -26.24 -30.91
C THR A 588 -6.52 -27.36 -29.87
N LYS A 589 -6.29 -27.06 -28.57
CA LYS A 589 -6.50 -28.02 -27.48
C LYS A 589 -7.95 -28.09 -26.99
N ASN A 590 -8.68 -26.98 -27.02
CA ASN A 590 -10.11 -26.94 -26.72
C ASN A 590 -10.85 -27.19 -28.02
N ASP A 591 -11.49 -28.34 -28.13
CA ASP A 591 -12.26 -28.85 -29.28
C ASP A 591 -13.51 -28.03 -29.64
N GLY A 592 -13.54 -26.74 -29.27
CA GLY A 592 -14.73 -25.90 -29.23
C GLY A 592 -15.47 -25.97 -27.89
N SER A 593 -14.95 -26.69 -26.90
CA SER A 593 -15.45 -26.65 -25.52
C SER A 593 -15.39 -25.23 -24.93
N PRO A 594 -16.44 -24.78 -24.22
CA PRO A 594 -16.41 -23.50 -23.52
C PRO A 594 -15.40 -23.56 -22.36
N ILE A 595 -14.62 -22.49 -22.18
CA ILE A 595 -13.81 -22.31 -20.96
C ILE A 595 -14.80 -22.16 -19.82
N ASP A 596 -14.97 -23.21 -19.01
CA ASP A 596 -15.89 -23.21 -17.88
C ASP A 596 -15.27 -23.78 -16.59
N ASN A 597 -13.96 -24.04 -16.65
CA ASN A 597 -13.14 -24.54 -15.57
C ASN A 597 -11.91 -23.64 -15.38
N PRO A 598 -11.45 -23.40 -14.15
CA PRO A 598 -10.24 -22.61 -13.91
C PRO A 598 -8.98 -23.17 -14.58
N ARG A 599 -8.90 -24.48 -14.84
CA ARG A 599 -7.75 -25.09 -15.53
C ARG A 599 -7.64 -24.62 -16.98
N ASP A 600 -8.77 -24.53 -17.66
CA ASP A 600 -8.85 -24.14 -19.07
C ASP A 600 -8.51 -22.67 -19.30
N MET A 601 -8.44 -21.85 -18.24
CA MET A 601 -7.96 -20.46 -18.33
C MET A 601 -6.43 -20.38 -18.53
N PHE A 602 -5.69 -21.43 -18.18
CA PHE A 602 -4.22 -21.48 -18.27
C PHE A 602 -3.70 -22.26 -19.48
N ASP A 603 -4.52 -23.17 -20.03
CA ASP A 603 -4.21 -23.96 -21.23
C ASP A 603 -4.37 -23.15 -22.51
#